data_AF-A0A1I5D9K3-F1
#
_entry.id   AF-A0A1I5D9K3-F1
#
_cell.length_a   1.000
_cell.length_b   1.000
_cell.length_c   1.000
_cell.angle_alpha   90.00
_cell.angle_beta   90.00
_cell.angle_gamma   90.00
#
_symmetry.space_group_name_H-M   'P 1'
#
loop_
_entity.id
_entity.type
_entity.pdbx_description
1 polymer ?
#
loop_
_entity_poly.entity_id
_entity_poly.type
_entity_poly.pdbx_seq_one_letter_code
_entity_poly.pdbx_strand_id
1 'polypeptide(L)'
;MDQPVSPQPFIVQKRSNHGTNNPIVARLSVQTLEVLNCSNLPKEGQDQVFRLYHDCLQRSLLRCFDAYTRLCQARDISLQEVAAAVDQGARSFPFVIGMEDEVNTFLYEAKLYLRDALRVLNLFFGTKFADASRLISWIDKGKIKEGAVITWAADMFGSDADFTQMLRSEEPWVSDIIKFRNAVEHPDAGTAMVLENYRATSDGRLDPSWRREGKDARRETSLFRDLEVLIENLLTFGEDLLVCSIQMRPISPHIGFAIIPPEERKPECPLRLRTVLIGLPPLPQA
;
A
#
# COMPACT_ATOMS: atom_id res chain seq x y z
N MET A 1 -5.85 40.67 -45.08
CA MET A 1 -4.62 40.69 -44.26
C MET A 1 -4.72 39.49 -43.34
N ASP A 2 -4.13 38.35 -43.72
CA ASP A 2 -4.01 37.20 -42.83
C ASP A 2 -2.73 37.37 -42.02
N GLN A 3 -2.85 37.40 -40.69
CA GLN A 3 -1.67 37.34 -39.83
C GLN A 3 -1.18 35.90 -39.78
N PRO A 4 0.14 35.67 -39.94
CA PRO A 4 0.70 34.33 -39.84
C PRO A 4 0.56 33.81 -38.41
N VAL A 5 -0.07 32.65 -38.26
CA VAL A 5 -0.15 31.93 -37.00
C VAL A 5 1.26 31.49 -36.61
N SER A 6 1.80 32.09 -35.56
CA SER A 6 3.10 31.68 -35.00
C SER A 6 2.99 30.24 -34.50
N PRO A 7 3.93 29.34 -34.86
CA PRO A 7 3.89 27.96 -34.40
C PRO A 7 4.01 27.94 -32.88
N GLN A 8 3.01 27.35 -32.21
CA GLN A 8 3.10 27.19 -30.76
C GLN A 8 4.26 26.26 -30.41
N PRO A 9 5.10 26.62 -29.42
CA PRO A 9 6.21 25.78 -29.02
C PRO A 9 5.69 24.49 -28.39
N PHE A 10 6.31 23.36 -28.76
CA PHE A 10 6.07 22.08 -28.10
C PHE A 10 6.66 22.12 -26.69
N ILE A 11 5.82 21.96 -25.66
CA ILE A 11 6.23 22.01 -24.26
C ILE A 11 6.27 20.60 -23.68
N VAL A 12 7.46 20.16 -23.24
CA VAL A 12 7.65 18.92 -22.48
C VAL A 12 7.71 19.28 -20.99
N GLN A 13 6.83 18.68 -20.18
CA GLN A 13 6.80 18.87 -18.73
C GLN A 13 6.85 17.52 -18.01
N LYS A 14 7.79 17.37 -17.07
CA LYS A 14 7.82 16.20 -16.17
C LYS A 14 6.63 16.25 -15.22
N ARG A 15 5.76 15.24 -15.29
CA ARG A 15 4.56 15.14 -14.41
C ARG A 15 4.71 14.16 -13.25
N SER A 16 5.68 13.26 -13.30
CA SER A 16 5.95 12.26 -12.27
C SER A 16 7.46 12.00 -12.16
N ASN A 17 7.93 11.71 -10.96
CA ASN A 17 9.30 11.21 -10.73
C ASN A 17 9.42 9.70 -10.95
N HIS A 18 8.31 9.00 -11.09
CA HIS A 18 8.24 7.55 -11.18
C HIS A 18 7.74 7.12 -12.56
N GLY A 19 8.43 6.16 -13.16
CA GLY A 19 8.03 5.45 -14.38
C GLY A 19 7.72 3.99 -14.10
N THR A 20 7.55 3.18 -15.15
CA THR A 20 7.20 1.75 -15.03
C THR A 20 8.28 0.89 -14.39
N ASN A 21 9.52 1.39 -14.28
CA ASN A 21 10.57 0.73 -13.51
C ASN A 21 10.30 0.75 -11.99
N ASN A 22 9.40 1.62 -11.50
CA ASN A 22 8.91 1.57 -10.14
C ASN A 22 7.80 0.49 -10.03
N PRO A 23 7.94 -0.50 -9.13
CA PRO A 23 6.94 -1.56 -8.97
C PRO A 23 5.52 -1.07 -8.70
N ILE A 24 5.36 0.06 -7.99
CA ILE A 24 4.05 0.64 -7.71
C ILE A 24 3.36 1.05 -9.02
N VAL A 25 4.11 1.66 -9.95
CA VAL A 25 3.57 2.08 -11.25
C VAL A 25 3.29 0.87 -12.15
N ALA A 26 4.23 -0.08 -12.23
CA ALA A 26 4.03 -1.28 -13.03
C ALA A 26 2.81 -2.09 -12.57
N ARG A 27 2.69 -2.33 -11.27
CA ARG A 27 1.69 -3.25 -10.69
C ARG A 27 0.31 -2.61 -10.49
N LEU A 28 0.22 -1.30 -10.22
CA LEU A 28 -1.07 -0.62 -10.08
C LEU A 28 -1.56 0.07 -11.35
N SER A 29 -0.77 0.11 -12.43
CA SER A 29 -1.25 0.64 -13.72
C SER A 29 -1.16 -0.39 -14.84
N VAL A 30 0.04 -0.82 -15.21
CA VAL A 30 0.24 -1.70 -16.38
C VAL A 30 -0.42 -3.06 -16.12
N GLN A 31 -0.11 -3.69 -15.00
CA GLN A 31 -0.70 -4.97 -14.61
C GLN A 31 -2.21 -4.87 -14.44
N THR A 32 -2.70 -3.80 -13.79
CA THR A 32 -4.14 -3.60 -13.59
C THR A 32 -4.90 -3.58 -14.91
N LEU A 33 -4.35 -2.96 -15.96
CA LEU A 33 -4.97 -2.94 -17.28
C LEU A 33 -5.09 -4.36 -17.87
N GLU A 34 -4.03 -5.17 -17.75
CA GLU A 34 -4.02 -6.55 -18.25
C GLU A 34 -5.00 -7.45 -17.48
N VAL A 35 -4.99 -7.33 -16.15
CA VAL A 35 -5.85 -8.11 -15.25
C VAL A 35 -7.32 -7.75 -15.43
N LEU A 36 -7.66 -6.47 -15.60
CA LEU A 36 -9.04 -6.01 -15.76
C LEU A 36 -9.72 -6.52 -17.03
N ASN A 37 -8.96 -6.81 -18.09
CA ASN A 37 -9.49 -7.43 -19.31
C ASN A 37 -10.10 -8.82 -19.05
N CYS A 38 -9.79 -9.44 -17.91
CA CYS A 38 -10.34 -10.72 -17.48
C CYS A 38 -11.58 -10.59 -16.58
N SER A 39 -12.00 -9.37 -16.26
CA SER A 39 -13.15 -9.12 -15.40
C SER A 39 -14.46 -9.21 -16.18
N ASN A 40 -15.54 -9.63 -15.52
CA ASN A 40 -16.89 -9.57 -16.06
C ASN A 40 -17.56 -8.18 -15.89
N LEU A 41 -16.75 -7.13 -15.68
CA LEU A 41 -17.27 -5.76 -15.64
C LEU A 41 -17.51 -5.23 -17.05
N PRO A 42 -18.55 -4.40 -17.26
CA PRO A 42 -18.69 -3.65 -18.51
C PRO A 42 -17.51 -2.67 -18.66
N LYS A 43 -17.23 -2.24 -19.89
CA LYS A 43 -16.09 -1.37 -20.20
C LYS A 43 -16.03 -0.10 -19.32
N GLU A 44 -17.18 0.52 -19.08
CA GLU A 44 -17.26 1.68 -18.18
C GLU A 44 -16.81 1.35 -16.74
N GLY A 45 -17.21 0.19 -16.22
CA GLY A 45 -16.79 -0.30 -14.91
C GLY A 45 -15.29 -0.60 -14.87
N GLN A 46 -14.76 -1.24 -15.91
CA GLN A 46 -13.31 -1.48 -16.04
C GLN A 46 -12.52 -0.16 -16.04
N ASP A 47 -12.98 0.84 -16.79
CA ASP A 47 -12.32 2.15 -16.87
C ASP A 47 -12.41 2.90 -15.52
N GLN A 48 -13.50 2.75 -14.77
CA GLN A 48 -13.63 3.30 -13.42
C GLN A 48 -12.66 2.63 -12.43
N VAL A 49 -12.52 1.30 -12.48
CA VAL A 49 -11.55 0.58 -11.64
C VAL A 49 -10.13 0.99 -12.05
N PHE A 50 -9.80 1.01 -13.34
CA PHE A 50 -8.48 1.43 -13.80
C PHE A 50 -8.13 2.84 -13.32
N ARG A 51 -9.05 3.81 -13.44
CA ARG A 51 -8.85 5.17 -12.91
C ARG A 51 -8.64 5.18 -11.40
N LEU A 52 -9.38 4.36 -10.64
CA LEU A 52 -9.18 4.25 -9.20
C LEU A 52 -7.75 3.78 -8.85
N TYR A 53 -7.25 2.76 -9.55
CA TYR A 53 -5.90 2.25 -9.36
C TYR A 53 -4.83 3.25 -9.78
N HIS A 54 -4.94 3.81 -10.99
CA HIS A 54 -3.96 4.74 -11.55
C HIS A 54 -3.94 6.12 -10.86
N ASP A 55 -5.10 6.70 -10.55
CA ASP A 55 -5.21 8.07 -10.07
C ASP A 55 -5.26 8.19 -8.54
N CYS A 56 -5.78 7.18 -7.84
CA CYS A 56 -5.93 7.20 -6.39
C CYS A 56 -4.90 6.30 -5.70
N LEU A 57 -4.98 4.98 -5.92
CA LEU A 57 -4.16 4.00 -5.20
C LEU A 57 -2.67 4.20 -5.50
N GLN A 58 -2.29 4.27 -6.78
CA GLN A 58 -0.91 4.52 -7.18
C GLN A 58 -0.40 5.84 -6.60
N ARG A 59 -1.20 6.91 -6.61
CA ARG A 59 -0.78 8.22 -6.10
C ARG A 59 -0.48 8.17 -4.60
N SER A 60 -1.39 7.63 -3.80
CA SER A 60 -1.19 7.55 -2.34
C SER A 60 -0.03 6.64 -1.98
N LEU A 61 0.11 5.49 -2.66
CA LEU A 61 1.23 4.59 -2.39
C LEU A 61 2.59 5.16 -2.83
N LEU A 62 2.65 5.88 -3.95
CA LEU A 62 3.87 6.62 -4.34
C LEU A 62 4.23 7.69 -3.33
N ARG A 63 3.26 8.34 -2.68
CA ARG A 63 3.54 9.30 -1.61
C ARG A 63 4.06 8.64 -0.35
N CYS A 64 3.55 7.46 0.02
CA CYS A 64 4.14 6.64 1.08
C CYS A 64 5.60 6.28 0.75
N PHE A 65 5.85 5.82 -0.48
CA PHE A 65 7.18 5.48 -0.96
C PHE A 65 8.13 6.68 -0.95
N ASP A 66 7.67 7.85 -1.40
CA ASP A 66 8.47 9.08 -1.40
C ASP A 66 8.80 9.55 0.02
N ALA A 67 7.85 9.46 0.97
CA ALA A 67 8.08 9.77 2.37
C ALA A 67 9.12 8.83 3.01
N TYR A 68 8.98 7.52 2.76
CA TYR A 68 9.94 6.53 3.20
C TYR A 68 11.34 6.76 2.60
N THR A 69 11.41 7.09 1.30
CA THR A 69 12.68 7.36 0.61
C THR A 69 13.39 8.57 1.22
N ARG A 70 12.65 9.65 1.52
CA ARG A 70 13.19 10.84 2.20
C ARG A 70 13.67 10.51 3.62
N LEU A 71 12.93 9.68 4.36
CA LEU A 71 13.36 9.18 5.67
C LEU A 71 14.69 8.42 5.59
N CYS A 72 14.82 7.50 4.63
CA CYS A 72 16.06 6.74 4.43
C CYS A 72 17.22 7.66 4.06
N GLN A 73 17.01 8.63 3.18
CA GLN A 73 18.04 9.62 2.83
C GLN A 73 18.47 10.45 4.04
N ALA A 74 17.52 10.95 4.83
CA ALA A 74 17.80 11.72 6.04
C ALA A 74 18.57 10.89 7.08
N ARG A 75 18.23 9.60 7.22
CA ARG A 75 18.97 8.64 8.05
C ARG A 75 20.40 8.47 7.57
N ASP A 76 20.60 8.21 6.29
CA ASP A 76 21.91 7.91 5.73
C ASP A 76 22.84 9.14 5.83
N ILE A 77 22.30 10.35 5.58
CA ILE A 77 23.02 11.62 5.81
C ILE A 77 23.43 11.73 7.28
N SER A 78 22.49 11.55 8.22
CA SER A 78 22.77 11.66 9.65
C SER A 78 23.86 10.69 10.12
N LEU A 79 23.84 9.46 9.60
CA LEU A 79 24.85 8.45 9.91
C LEU A 79 26.24 8.83 9.37
N GLN A 80 26.30 9.37 8.15
CA GLN A 80 27.55 9.83 7.53
C GLN A 80 28.14 11.03 8.30
N GLU A 81 27.32 12.00 8.69
CA GLU A 81 27.77 13.17 9.45
C GLU A 81 28.33 12.78 10.82
N VAL A 82 27.68 11.84 11.52
CA VAL A 82 28.18 11.32 12.79
C VAL A 82 29.49 10.58 12.61
N ALA A 83 29.61 9.72 11.58
CA ALA A 83 30.85 9.00 11.31
C ALA A 83 32.01 9.98 11.08
N ALA A 84 31.81 11.00 10.25
CA ALA A 84 32.82 12.03 9.99
C ALA A 84 33.20 12.82 11.25
N ALA A 85 32.23 13.15 12.12
CA ALA A 85 32.49 13.84 13.38
C ALA A 85 33.29 12.96 14.37
N VAL A 86 32.97 11.67 14.45
CA VAL A 86 33.69 10.70 15.29
C VAL A 86 35.13 10.52 14.80
N ASP A 87 35.35 10.44 13.49
CA ASP A 87 36.70 10.37 12.89
C ASP A 87 37.55 11.62 13.21
N GLN A 88 36.90 12.76 13.43
CA GLN A 88 37.53 14.01 13.86
C GLN A 88 37.69 14.12 15.39
N GLY A 89 37.35 13.08 16.15
CA GLY A 89 37.47 13.02 17.61
C GLY A 89 36.31 13.65 18.38
N ALA A 90 35.22 14.06 17.71
CA ALA A 90 34.04 14.59 18.37
C ALA A 90 33.13 13.46 18.89
N ARG A 91 32.42 13.74 19.99
CA ARG A 91 31.29 12.89 20.41
C ARG A 91 30.04 13.41 19.71
N SER A 92 29.58 12.67 18.71
CA SER A 92 28.35 12.97 17.97
C SER A 92 27.38 11.79 18.03
N PHE A 93 26.10 12.06 17.84
CA PHE A 93 25.05 11.06 17.92
C PHE A 93 23.99 11.34 16.84
N PRO A 94 23.51 10.31 16.10
CA PRO A 94 22.64 10.54 14.95
C PRO A 94 21.26 11.02 15.37
N PHE A 95 20.65 11.80 14.49
CA PHE A 95 19.30 12.31 14.63
C PHE A 95 18.69 12.50 13.25
N VAL A 96 17.62 11.75 12.96
CA VAL A 96 16.90 11.88 11.69
C VAL A 96 16.00 13.13 11.74
N ILE A 97 16.40 14.18 11.03
CA ILE A 97 15.63 15.42 10.91
C ILE A 97 14.35 15.16 10.10
N GLY A 98 13.22 15.73 10.53
CA GLY A 98 11.93 15.60 9.84
C GLY A 98 11.27 14.22 9.98
N MET A 99 11.78 13.36 10.88
CA MET A 99 11.29 11.99 11.03
C MET A 99 9.78 11.92 11.31
N GLU A 100 9.31 12.74 12.26
CA GLU A 100 7.90 12.77 12.65
C GLU A 100 6.97 13.20 11.50
N ASP A 101 7.36 14.23 10.74
CA ASP A 101 6.59 14.76 9.62
C ASP A 101 6.43 13.73 8.50
N GLU A 102 7.51 13.02 8.15
CA GLU A 102 7.47 12.00 7.10
C GLU A 102 6.69 10.75 7.54
N VAL A 103 6.80 10.34 8.81
CA VAL A 103 5.98 9.24 9.36
C VAL A 103 4.50 9.63 9.35
N ASN A 104 4.16 10.86 9.73
CA ASN A 104 2.79 11.36 9.72
C ASN A 104 2.24 11.42 8.28
N THR A 105 3.06 11.84 7.32
CA THR A 105 2.73 11.84 5.89
C THR A 105 2.46 10.42 5.39
N PHE A 106 3.34 9.47 5.72
CA PHE A 106 3.19 8.07 5.37
C PHE A 106 1.86 7.50 5.90
N LEU A 107 1.61 7.64 7.21
CA LEU A 107 0.41 7.09 7.85
C LEU A 107 -0.88 7.69 7.30
N TYR A 108 -0.86 8.99 6.95
CA TYR A 108 -1.99 9.65 6.32
C TYR A 108 -2.31 9.05 4.95
N GLU A 109 -1.30 8.99 4.08
CA GLU A 109 -1.46 8.48 2.71
C GLU A 109 -1.78 6.98 2.70
N ALA A 110 -1.25 6.20 3.65
CA ALA A 110 -1.59 4.79 3.82
C ALA A 110 -3.05 4.58 4.23
N LYS A 111 -3.56 5.35 5.21
CA LYS A 111 -4.99 5.30 5.59
C LYS A 111 -5.88 5.75 4.44
N LEU A 112 -5.45 6.75 3.67
CA LEU A 112 -6.13 7.23 2.46
C LEU A 112 -6.20 6.13 1.38
N TYR A 113 -5.09 5.44 1.14
CA TYR A 113 -5.02 4.30 0.23
C TYR A 113 -6.02 3.20 0.63
N LEU A 114 -6.02 2.79 1.90
CA LEU A 114 -6.93 1.76 2.40
C LEU A 114 -8.40 2.16 2.24
N ARG A 115 -8.74 3.43 2.50
CA ARG A 115 -10.09 3.95 2.26
C ARG A 115 -10.46 3.86 0.79
N ASP A 116 -9.57 4.25 -0.11
CA ASP A 116 -9.84 4.25 -1.54
C ASP A 116 -9.86 2.82 -2.12
N ALA A 117 -9.12 1.87 -1.54
CA ALA A 117 -9.15 0.46 -1.93
C ALA A 117 -10.54 -0.15 -1.73
N LEU A 118 -11.30 0.28 -0.71
CA LEU A 118 -12.70 -0.14 -0.52
C LEU A 118 -13.60 0.21 -1.70
N ARG A 119 -13.24 1.22 -2.49
CA ARG A 119 -14.02 1.60 -3.68
C ARG A 119 -13.94 0.53 -4.77
N VAL A 120 -12.92 -0.34 -4.76
CA VAL A 120 -12.86 -1.51 -5.65
C VAL A 120 -14.06 -2.42 -5.37
N LEU A 121 -14.34 -2.70 -4.10
CA LEU A 121 -15.48 -3.52 -3.70
C LEU A 121 -16.81 -2.86 -4.08
N ASN A 122 -16.91 -1.55 -3.91
CA ASN A 122 -18.10 -0.80 -4.30
C ASN A 122 -18.37 -0.92 -5.82
N LEU A 123 -17.32 -0.91 -6.65
CA LEU A 123 -17.43 -1.04 -8.10
C LEU A 123 -17.78 -2.48 -8.53
N PHE A 124 -17.18 -3.49 -7.90
CA PHE A 124 -17.42 -4.89 -8.27
C PHE A 124 -18.73 -5.46 -7.73
N PHE A 125 -19.16 -5.03 -6.53
CA PHE A 125 -20.22 -5.67 -5.77
C PHE A 125 -21.34 -4.73 -5.33
N GLY A 126 -21.28 -3.43 -5.68
CA GLY A 126 -22.32 -2.46 -5.33
C GLY A 126 -22.38 -2.11 -3.84
N THR A 127 -21.32 -2.40 -3.08
CA THR A 127 -21.20 -2.01 -1.67
C THR A 127 -21.08 -0.49 -1.51
N LYS A 128 -21.14 -0.01 -0.27
CA LYS A 128 -21.05 1.43 0.08
C LYS A 128 -20.05 1.70 1.20
N PHE A 129 -18.93 0.98 1.18
CA PHE A 129 -17.87 1.20 2.16
C PHE A 129 -17.17 2.53 1.87
N ALA A 130 -17.08 3.40 2.87
CA ALA A 130 -16.57 4.76 2.72
C ALA A 130 -15.43 5.11 3.69
N ASP A 131 -15.16 4.26 4.68
CA ASP A 131 -14.22 4.54 5.76
C ASP A 131 -13.28 3.35 5.95
N ALA A 132 -11.97 3.61 6.08
CA ALA A 132 -10.96 2.56 6.25
C ALA A 132 -11.20 1.72 7.52
N SER A 133 -11.82 2.26 8.56
CA SER A 133 -12.19 1.53 9.79
C SER A 133 -13.11 0.33 9.54
N ARG A 134 -13.77 0.28 8.37
CA ARG A 134 -14.60 -0.87 7.96
C ARG A 134 -13.77 -2.13 7.71
N LEU A 135 -12.46 -2.01 7.50
CA LEU A 135 -11.54 -3.13 7.32
C LEU A 135 -11.16 -3.82 8.63
N ILE A 136 -11.28 -3.13 9.77
CA ILE A 136 -10.66 -3.58 11.02
C ILE A 136 -11.68 -4.05 12.04
N SER A 137 -11.24 -4.98 12.89
CA SER A 137 -12.03 -5.46 14.00
C SER A 137 -12.04 -4.44 15.15
N TRP A 138 -13.12 -4.41 15.94
CA TRP A 138 -13.23 -3.54 17.11
C TRP A 138 -13.80 -4.30 18.32
N ILE A 139 -13.55 -3.77 19.52
CA ILE A 139 -14.06 -4.35 20.76
C ILE A 139 -15.37 -3.65 21.14
N ASP A 140 -16.44 -4.44 21.27
CA ASP A 140 -17.74 -3.99 21.78
C ASP A 140 -18.14 -4.86 22.98
N LYS A 141 -18.32 -4.24 24.15
CA LYS A 141 -18.68 -4.92 25.42
C LYS A 141 -17.81 -6.15 25.73
N GLY A 142 -16.50 -6.04 25.52
CA GLY A 142 -15.54 -7.11 25.78
C GLY A 142 -15.51 -8.23 24.74
N LYS A 143 -16.25 -8.10 23.62
CA LYS A 143 -16.23 -9.05 22.50
C LYS A 143 -15.58 -8.41 21.29
N ILE A 144 -14.72 -9.16 20.62
CA ILE A 144 -14.15 -8.76 19.32
C ILE A 144 -15.24 -8.93 18.26
N LYS A 145 -15.50 -7.87 17.51
CA LYS A 145 -16.36 -7.86 16.33
C LYS A 145 -15.48 -7.73 15.10
N GLU A 146 -15.67 -8.62 14.13
CA GLU A 146 -14.97 -8.56 12.85
C GLU A 146 -15.30 -7.25 12.10
N GLY A 147 -14.33 -6.81 11.29
CA GLY A 147 -14.52 -5.67 10.40
C GLY A 147 -15.71 -5.86 9.46
N ALA A 148 -16.43 -4.77 9.19
CA ALA A 148 -17.65 -4.80 8.36
C ALA A 148 -17.40 -5.39 6.95
N VAL A 149 -16.20 -5.19 6.40
CA VAL A 149 -15.82 -5.77 5.09
C VAL A 149 -15.63 -7.28 5.19
N ILE A 150 -15.00 -7.78 6.24
CA ILE A 150 -14.81 -9.22 6.48
C ILE A 150 -16.17 -9.89 6.73
N THR A 151 -17.02 -9.28 7.57
CA THR A 151 -18.38 -9.78 7.82
C THR A 151 -19.19 -9.84 6.54
N TRP A 152 -19.15 -8.78 5.73
CA TRP A 152 -19.83 -8.77 4.42
C TRP A 152 -19.30 -9.87 3.49
N ALA A 153 -17.98 -10.06 3.41
CA ALA A 153 -17.40 -11.09 2.56
C ALA A 153 -17.80 -12.49 3.03
N ALA A 154 -17.80 -12.73 4.35
CA ALA A 154 -18.24 -13.99 4.94
C ALA A 154 -19.73 -14.27 4.65
N ASP A 155 -20.59 -13.25 4.74
CA ASP A 155 -22.02 -13.38 4.43
C ASP A 155 -22.28 -13.63 2.94
N MET A 156 -21.50 -12.98 2.06
CA MET A 156 -21.70 -13.04 0.61
C MET A 156 -21.07 -14.28 -0.05
N PHE A 157 -19.90 -14.71 0.41
CA PHE A 157 -19.10 -15.76 -0.23
C PHE A 157 -18.84 -16.97 0.67
N GLY A 158 -19.11 -16.85 1.97
CA GLY A 158 -18.81 -17.86 2.97
C GLY A 158 -17.56 -17.53 3.79
N SER A 159 -17.56 -17.98 5.04
CA SER A 159 -16.45 -17.77 5.96
C SER A 159 -15.14 -18.40 5.47
N ASP A 160 -15.20 -19.54 4.79
CA ASP A 160 -14.02 -20.28 4.33
C ASP A 160 -13.60 -19.94 2.90
N ALA A 161 -14.29 -18.99 2.26
CA ALA A 161 -13.92 -18.54 0.92
C ALA A 161 -12.54 -17.86 0.94
N ASP A 162 -11.71 -18.16 -0.07
CA ASP A 162 -10.34 -17.61 -0.21
C ASP A 162 -10.32 -16.09 -0.06
N PHE A 163 -11.31 -15.40 -0.63
CA PHE A 163 -11.42 -13.95 -0.54
C PHE A 163 -11.67 -13.45 0.90
N THR A 164 -12.54 -14.13 1.65
CA THR A 164 -12.78 -13.83 3.06
C THR A 164 -11.54 -14.10 3.90
N GLN A 165 -10.83 -15.19 3.62
CA GLN A 165 -9.60 -15.56 4.33
C GLN A 165 -8.46 -14.57 4.05
N MET A 166 -8.31 -14.10 2.80
CA MET A 166 -7.38 -13.03 2.46
C MET A 166 -7.68 -11.77 3.27
N LEU A 167 -8.92 -11.30 3.31
CA LEU A 167 -9.26 -10.10 4.10
C LEU A 167 -8.95 -10.26 5.60
N ARG A 168 -9.12 -11.45 6.16
CA ARG A 168 -8.73 -11.76 7.54
C ARG A 168 -7.22 -11.79 7.74
N SER A 169 -6.45 -12.30 6.80
CA SER A 169 -4.98 -12.33 6.89
C SER A 169 -4.36 -10.93 6.81
N GLU A 170 -4.99 -10.03 6.08
CA GLU A 170 -4.52 -8.64 5.94
C GLU A 170 -4.91 -7.74 7.13
N GLU A 171 -6.00 -8.07 7.84
CA GLU A 171 -6.54 -7.23 8.92
C GLU A 171 -5.50 -6.79 9.96
N PRO A 172 -4.59 -7.64 10.47
CA PRO A 172 -3.69 -7.25 11.55
C PRO A 172 -2.79 -6.05 11.21
N TRP A 173 -2.18 -6.04 10.02
CA TRP A 173 -1.31 -4.92 9.62
C TRP A 173 -2.12 -3.70 9.16
N VAL A 174 -3.30 -3.90 8.56
CA VAL A 174 -4.24 -2.82 8.25
C VAL A 174 -4.69 -2.11 9.54
N SER A 175 -4.99 -2.89 10.57
CA SER A 175 -5.34 -2.43 11.92
C SER A 175 -4.24 -1.59 12.52
N ASP A 176 -2.99 -2.02 12.37
CA ASP A 176 -1.83 -1.24 12.83
C ASP A 176 -1.75 0.14 12.16
N ILE A 177 -1.83 0.23 10.82
CA ILE A 177 -1.80 1.52 10.10
C ILE A 177 -2.91 2.45 10.62
N ILE A 178 -4.15 1.95 10.68
CA ILE A 178 -5.30 2.76 11.07
C ILE A 178 -5.16 3.24 12.51
N LYS A 179 -4.73 2.37 13.43
CA LYS A 179 -4.58 2.72 14.84
C LYS A 179 -3.42 3.69 15.08
N PHE A 180 -2.29 3.53 14.37
CA PHE A 180 -1.20 4.52 14.42
C PHE A 180 -1.67 5.88 13.91
N ARG A 181 -2.36 5.92 12.75
CA ARG A 181 -2.86 7.17 12.21
C ARG A 181 -3.90 7.83 13.13
N ASN A 182 -4.79 7.05 13.73
CA ASN A 182 -5.78 7.56 14.68
C ASN A 182 -5.12 8.14 15.94
N ALA A 183 -4.04 7.54 16.44
CA ALA A 183 -3.30 8.06 17.59
C ALA A 183 -2.63 9.42 17.29
N VAL A 184 -2.25 9.67 16.03
CA VAL A 184 -1.76 10.98 15.57
C VAL A 184 -2.91 12.00 15.44
N GLU A 185 -4.05 11.59 14.89
CA GLU A 185 -5.21 12.47 14.68
C GLU A 185 -5.95 12.84 15.98
N HIS A 186 -5.91 11.95 16.99
CA HIS A 186 -6.69 12.06 18.22
C HIS A 186 -5.84 11.71 19.46
N PRO A 187 -4.83 12.53 19.81
CA PRO A 187 -3.95 12.27 20.95
C PRO A 187 -4.69 12.20 22.30
N ASP A 188 -5.83 12.89 22.43
CA ASP A 188 -6.64 12.91 23.65
C ASP A 188 -7.52 11.64 23.85
N ALA A 189 -7.53 10.71 22.89
CA ALA A 189 -8.38 9.51 22.94
C ALA A 189 -7.84 8.39 23.87
N GLY A 190 -6.83 8.69 24.71
CA GLY A 190 -6.20 7.71 25.59
C GLY A 190 -5.30 6.71 24.85
N THR A 191 -4.84 7.07 23.66
CA THR A 191 -3.87 6.34 22.84
C THR A 191 -2.89 7.33 22.24
N ALA A 192 -1.59 7.02 22.29
CA ALA A 192 -0.54 7.87 21.76
C ALA A 192 0.42 7.05 20.90
N MET A 193 0.85 7.62 19.78
CA MET A 193 2.01 7.12 19.04
C MET A 193 3.25 7.76 19.65
N VAL A 194 4.21 6.94 20.04
CA VAL A 194 5.52 7.42 20.48
C VAL A 194 6.52 7.09 19.38
N LEU A 195 7.12 8.14 18.82
CA LEU A 195 8.26 8.03 17.92
C LEU A 195 9.52 8.37 18.69
N GLU A 196 10.49 7.48 18.63
CA GLU A 196 11.80 7.73 19.22
C GLU A 196 12.84 7.69 18.10
N ASN A 197 13.64 8.75 18.04
CA ASN A 197 14.79 8.79 17.16
C ASN A 197 15.87 7.82 17.70
N TYR A 198 17.08 7.89 17.16
CA TYR A 198 18.20 7.16 17.73
C TYR A 198 18.32 7.44 19.24
N ARG A 199 18.64 6.41 20.03
CA ARG A 199 18.87 6.53 21.49
C ARG A 199 20.16 5.86 21.90
N ALA A 200 20.93 6.52 22.76
CA ALA A 200 22.14 5.95 23.33
C ALA A 200 21.75 4.99 24.47
N THR A 201 22.37 3.82 24.51
CA THR A 201 22.21 2.83 25.58
C THR A 201 23.58 2.39 26.11
N SER A 202 23.60 1.69 27.24
CA SER A 202 24.82 1.08 27.78
C SER A 202 25.48 0.12 26.78
N ASP A 203 24.67 -0.51 25.93
CA ASP A 203 25.09 -1.55 24.99
C ASP A 203 25.32 -0.99 23.57
N GLY A 204 25.23 0.34 23.40
CA GLY A 204 25.50 1.03 22.15
C GLY A 204 24.39 1.99 21.75
N ARG A 205 23.80 1.74 20.57
CA ARG A 205 22.81 2.61 19.95
C ARG A 205 21.58 1.81 19.59
N LEU A 206 20.40 2.33 19.96
CA LEU A 206 19.13 1.88 19.42
C LEU A 206 18.77 2.71 18.19
N ASP A 207 18.37 2.03 17.13
CA ASP A 207 17.88 2.64 15.90
C ASP A 207 16.46 3.22 16.11
N PRO A 208 16.01 4.15 15.23
CA PRO A 208 14.70 4.76 15.38
C PRO A 208 13.56 3.74 15.39
N SER A 209 12.63 3.98 16.30
CA SER A 209 11.59 3.06 16.65
C SER A 209 10.28 3.78 16.92
N TRP A 210 9.21 3.00 16.93
CA TRP A 210 7.89 3.49 17.27
C TRP A 210 7.11 2.49 18.09
N ARG A 211 6.15 2.98 18.87
CA ARG A 211 5.20 2.18 19.63
C ARG A 211 3.86 2.89 19.75
N ARG A 212 2.84 2.15 20.20
CA ARG A 212 1.57 2.73 20.64
C ARG A 212 1.43 2.51 22.12
N GLU A 213 1.04 3.55 22.85
CA GLU A 213 0.73 3.50 24.28
C GLU A 213 -0.79 3.61 24.48
N GLY A 214 -1.27 3.18 25.65
CA GLY A 214 -2.69 3.24 26.02
C GLY A 214 -3.48 1.95 25.74
N LYS A 215 -4.77 2.09 25.46
CA LYS A 215 -5.72 0.96 25.39
C LYS A 215 -5.41 -0.05 24.28
N ASP A 216 -4.81 0.42 23.18
CA ASP A 216 -4.39 -0.40 22.04
C ASP A 216 -2.85 -0.45 21.95
N ALA A 217 -2.17 -0.66 23.09
CA ALA A 217 -0.72 -0.64 23.14
C ALA A 217 -0.09 -1.64 22.16
N ARG A 218 0.94 -1.18 21.45
CA ARG A 218 1.77 -1.96 20.55
C ARG A 218 3.19 -1.86 21.04
N ARG A 219 3.88 -2.99 21.14
CA ARG A 219 5.30 -3.02 21.54
C ARG A 219 6.16 -2.22 20.57
N GLU A 220 7.28 -1.76 21.08
CA GLU A 220 8.28 -1.07 20.29
C GLU A 220 8.86 -1.96 19.19
N THR A 221 8.92 -1.41 17.98
CA THR A 221 9.48 -2.06 16.79
C THR A 221 10.31 -1.08 15.97
N SER A 222 11.09 -1.61 15.02
CA SER A 222 11.91 -0.81 14.11
C SER A 222 11.02 -0.01 13.15
N LEU A 223 11.17 1.31 13.17
CA LEU A 223 10.39 2.20 12.32
C LEU A 223 10.65 1.93 10.84
N PHE A 224 11.93 1.94 10.43
CA PHE A 224 12.30 1.79 9.01
C PHE A 224 11.89 0.45 8.43
N ARG A 225 12.05 -0.64 9.19
CA ARG A 225 11.66 -1.97 8.73
C ARG A 225 10.15 -2.08 8.59
N ASP A 226 9.40 -1.56 9.56
CA ASP A 226 7.95 -1.61 9.51
C ASP A 226 7.41 -0.82 8.30
N LEU A 227 7.89 0.42 8.06
CA LEU A 227 7.45 1.22 6.92
C LEU A 227 7.75 0.57 5.56
N GLU A 228 8.92 -0.05 5.41
CA GLU A 228 9.29 -0.80 4.21
C GLU A 228 8.30 -1.95 3.94
N VAL A 229 8.02 -2.75 4.96
CA VAL A 229 7.07 -3.87 4.87
C VAL A 229 5.66 -3.36 4.56
N LEU A 230 5.24 -2.25 5.17
CA LEU A 230 3.92 -1.67 4.92
C LEU A 230 3.75 -1.18 3.47
N ILE A 231 4.81 -0.71 2.80
CA ILE A 231 4.73 -0.35 1.37
C ILE A 231 4.42 -1.59 0.54
N GLU A 232 5.14 -2.70 0.75
CA GLU A 232 4.89 -3.93 -0.01
C GLU A 232 3.50 -4.49 0.33
N ASN A 233 3.10 -4.50 1.61
CA ASN A 233 1.77 -4.95 2.02
C ASN A 233 0.65 -4.14 1.36
N LEU A 234 0.77 -2.80 1.31
CA LEU A 234 -0.21 -1.95 0.61
C LEU A 234 -0.27 -2.27 -0.89
N LEU A 235 0.88 -2.49 -1.52
CA LEU A 235 0.99 -2.84 -2.93
C LEU A 235 0.30 -4.17 -3.21
N THR A 236 0.68 -5.23 -2.47
CA THR A 236 0.11 -6.57 -2.63
C THR A 236 -1.36 -6.60 -2.30
N PHE A 237 -1.79 -5.88 -1.25
CA PHE A 237 -3.21 -5.76 -0.91
C PHE A 237 -4.03 -5.20 -2.06
N GLY A 238 -3.53 -4.15 -2.74
CA GLY A 238 -4.21 -3.57 -3.90
C GLY A 238 -4.37 -4.58 -5.04
N GLU A 239 -3.33 -5.37 -5.32
CA GLU A 239 -3.36 -6.39 -6.38
C GLU A 239 -4.27 -7.57 -6.03
N ASP A 240 -4.13 -8.09 -4.82
CA ASP A 240 -4.87 -9.26 -4.34
C ASP A 240 -6.36 -8.93 -4.21
N LEU A 241 -6.69 -7.70 -3.77
CA LEU A 241 -8.07 -7.21 -3.77
C LEU A 241 -8.67 -7.20 -5.18
N LEU A 242 -7.91 -6.79 -6.21
CA LEU A 242 -8.38 -6.79 -7.60
C LEU A 242 -8.61 -8.22 -8.09
N VAL A 243 -7.59 -9.07 -7.94
CA VAL A 243 -7.61 -10.45 -8.43
C VAL A 243 -8.73 -11.23 -7.77
N CYS A 244 -8.85 -11.18 -6.45
CA CYS A 244 -9.93 -11.87 -5.75
C CYS A 244 -11.30 -11.32 -6.18
N SER A 245 -11.43 -10.00 -6.37
CA SER A 245 -12.69 -9.42 -6.87
C SER A 245 -13.08 -9.95 -8.25
N ILE A 246 -12.09 -10.14 -9.13
CA ILE A 246 -12.30 -10.73 -10.46
C ILE A 246 -12.61 -12.22 -10.37
N GLN A 247 -11.90 -12.98 -9.52
CA GLN A 247 -12.12 -14.41 -9.33
C GLN A 247 -13.49 -14.73 -8.75
N MET A 248 -14.07 -13.82 -7.94
CA MET A 248 -15.45 -13.95 -7.47
C MET A 248 -16.50 -13.66 -8.57
N ARG A 249 -16.10 -13.01 -9.67
CA ARG A 249 -16.95 -12.71 -10.84
C ARG A 249 -16.20 -12.91 -12.17
N PRO A 250 -15.73 -14.14 -12.47
CA PRO A 250 -14.85 -14.36 -13.60
C PRO A 250 -15.63 -14.27 -14.92
N ILE A 251 -14.99 -13.76 -15.96
CA ILE A 251 -15.58 -13.78 -17.31
C ILE A 251 -15.59 -15.20 -17.91
N SER A 252 -14.67 -16.05 -17.47
CA SER A 252 -14.55 -17.45 -17.90
C SER A 252 -13.92 -18.29 -16.77
N PRO A 253 -14.38 -19.53 -16.55
CA PRO A 253 -13.77 -20.45 -15.59
C PRO A 253 -12.37 -20.93 -16.02
N HIS A 254 -11.98 -20.66 -17.28
CA HIS A 254 -10.68 -21.05 -17.83
C HIS A 254 -9.61 -19.97 -17.71
N ILE A 255 -9.88 -18.88 -17.01
CA ILE A 255 -8.90 -17.81 -16.77
C ILE A 255 -8.49 -17.84 -15.29
N GLY A 256 -7.19 -17.89 -15.06
CA GLY A 256 -6.57 -17.76 -13.74
C GLY A 256 -5.46 -16.72 -13.73
N PHE A 257 -4.84 -16.57 -12.57
CA PHE A 257 -3.71 -15.66 -12.37
C PHE A 257 -2.53 -16.44 -11.79
N ALA A 258 -1.35 -16.24 -12.34
CA ALA A 258 -0.11 -16.81 -11.86
C ALA A 258 0.83 -15.71 -11.37
N ILE A 259 1.54 -15.99 -10.28
CA ILE A 259 2.60 -15.12 -9.76
C ILE A 259 3.84 -15.30 -10.65
N ILE A 260 4.41 -14.18 -11.10
CA ILE A 260 5.71 -14.12 -11.75
C ILE A 260 6.78 -14.14 -10.64
N PRO A 261 7.66 -15.15 -10.59
CA PRO A 261 8.75 -15.21 -9.61
C PRO A 261 9.63 -13.96 -9.68
N PRO A 262 10.14 -13.42 -8.55
CA PRO A 262 10.95 -12.21 -8.52
C PRO A 262 12.09 -12.17 -9.54
N GLU A 263 12.77 -13.30 -9.74
CA GLU A 263 13.88 -13.49 -10.68
C GLU A 263 13.48 -13.43 -12.16
N GLU A 264 12.19 -13.65 -12.48
CA GLU A 264 11.66 -13.56 -13.84
C GLU A 264 11.06 -12.19 -14.15
N ARG A 265 10.97 -11.28 -13.15
CA ARG A 265 10.37 -9.96 -13.34
C ARG A 265 11.32 -9.05 -14.13
N LYS A 266 10.77 -8.39 -15.14
CA LYS A 266 11.50 -7.42 -15.96
C LYS A 266 11.81 -6.16 -15.15
N PRO A 267 13.09 -5.74 -15.00
CA PRO A 267 13.44 -4.56 -14.20
C PRO A 267 12.77 -3.26 -14.68
N GLU A 268 12.51 -3.13 -15.97
CA GLU A 268 11.86 -1.97 -16.58
C GLU A 268 10.34 -1.91 -16.37
N CYS A 269 9.73 -3.03 -15.98
CA CYS A 269 8.30 -3.16 -15.68
C CYS A 269 8.06 -4.42 -14.82
N PRO A 270 8.32 -4.36 -13.50
CA PRO A 270 8.35 -5.55 -12.64
C PRO A 270 6.93 -5.96 -12.21
N LEU A 271 6.18 -6.53 -13.15
CA LEU A 271 4.86 -7.11 -12.90
C LEU A 271 4.97 -8.32 -11.94
N ARG A 272 4.01 -8.48 -11.03
CA ARG A 272 3.91 -9.62 -10.10
C ARG A 272 2.96 -10.70 -10.63
N LEU A 273 1.95 -10.32 -11.41
CA LEU A 273 0.87 -11.21 -11.84
C LEU A 273 0.80 -11.26 -13.36
N ARG A 274 0.43 -12.43 -13.89
CA ARG A 274 0.03 -12.61 -15.29
C ARG A 274 -1.24 -13.45 -15.37
N THR A 275 -2.06 -13.15 -16.37
CA THR A 275 -3.20 -13.97 -16.73
C THR A 275 -2.73 -15.29 -17.36
N VAL A 276 -3.36 -16.40 -16.98
CA VAL A 276 -3.08 -17.73 -17.53
C VAL A 276 -4.37 -18.45 -17.88
N LEU A 277 -4.30 -19.37 -18.85
CA LEU A 277 -5.40 -20.29 -19.14
C LEU A 277 -5.31 -21.51 -18.22
N ILE A 278 -6.42 -21.89 -17.62
CA ILE A 278 -6.52 -23.01 -16.67
C ILE A 278 -7.59 -24.00 -17.12
N GLY A 279 -7.37 -25.29 -16.85
CA GLY A 279 -8.36 -26.34 -17.05
C GLY A 279 -8.77 -26.58 -18.51
N LEU A 280 -7.96 -26.18 -19.49
CA LEU A 280 -8.18 -26.57 -20.88
C LEU A 280 -7.71 -28.01 -21.11
N PRO A 281 -8.48 -28.85 -21.82
CA PRO A 281 -8.00 -30.15 -22.24
C PRO A 281 -6.75 -29.97 -23.12
N PRO A 282 -5.79 -30.92 -23.09
CA PRO A 282 -4.64 -30.86 -23.97
C PRO A 282 -5.11 -30.76 -25.42
N LEU A 283 -4.54 -29.83 -26.18
CA LEU A 283 -4.83 -29.70 -27.60
C LEU A 283 -4.56 -31.06 -28.28
N PRO A 284 -5.44 -31.55 -29.16
CA PRO A 284 -5.17 -32.76 -29.91
C PRO A 284 -3.83 -32.59 -30.64
N GLN A 285 -2.92 -33.53 -30.44
CA GLN A 285 -1.66 -33.56 -31.17
C GLN A 285 -2.00 -33.72 -32.66
N ALA A 286 -1.58 -32.75 -33.47
CA ALA A 286 -1.71 -32.77 -34.91
C ALA A 286 -0.68 -33.73 -35.54
#